data_AF-A0A495KQD0-F1
#
_entry.id   AF-A0A495KQD0-F1
#
_cell.length_a   1.000
_cell.length_b   1.000
_cell.length_c   1.000
_cell.angle_alpha   90.00
_cell.angle_beta   90.00
_cell.angle_gamma   90.00
#
_symmetry.space_group_name_H-M   'P 1'
#
loop_
_entity.id
_entity.type
_entity.pdbx_description
1 polymer ?
#
loop_
_entity_poly.entity_id
_entity_poly.type
_entity_poly.pdbx_seq_one_letter_code
_entity_poly.pdbx_strand_id
1 'polypeptide(L)'
;MVSLKESLGKVTLIDFWASWCQPCRVANPKLVALYNEFHGKGFNIISVSLDTDASKWKNAITKDKLTWTQVSNLKEMEDPIAVQYGIELIPTTFLLDSSGRIVGIDLPHEEMKAKIKALLELK
;
A
#
# COMPACT_ATOMS: atom_id res chain seq x y z
N MET A 1 6.36 -3.53 -16.84
CA MET A 1 6.00 -4.61 -15.91
C MET A 1 6.64 -4.26 -14.57
N VAL A 2 5.89 -4.26 -13.47
CA VAL A 2 6.40 -3.90 -12.13
C VAL A 2 6.51 -5.20 -11.32
N SER A 3 7.69 -5.50 -10.82
CA SER A 3 7.93 -6.65 -9.93
C SER A 3 7.97 -6.18 -8.48
N LEU A 4 7.31 -6.92 -7.59
CA LEU A 4 7.37 -6.65 -6.14
C LEU A 4 8.82 -6.65 -5.65
N LYS A 5 9.59 -7.68 -6.03
CA LYS A 5 10.99 -7.86 -5.58
C LYS A 5 11.89 -6.68 -5.97
N GLU A 6 11.63 -6.08 -7.12
CA GLU A 6 12.38 -4.91 -7.61
C GLU A 6 11.90 -3.59 -6.99
N SER A 7 10.70 -3.60 -6.41
CA SER A 7 10.05 -2.44 -5.82
C SER A 7 10.14 -2.42 -4.28
N LEU A 8 10.76 -3.41 -3.65
CA LEU A 8 10.92 -3.45 -2.20
C LEU A 8 11.88 -2.35 -1.72
N GLY A 9 11.44 -1.61 -0.70
CA GLY A 9 12.32 -0.78 0.14
C GLY A 9 12.93 -1.60 1.29
N LYS A 10 13.57 -0.91 2.23
CA LYS A 10 13.95 -1.52 3.53
C LYS A 10 12.73 -1.96 4.32
N VAL A 11 11.65 -1.21 4.20
CA VAL A 11 10.32 -1.52 4.72
C VAL A 11 9.33 -1.17 3.64
N THR A 12 8.41 -2.07 3.31
CA THR A 12 7.42 -1.84 2.25
C THR A 12 6.02 -2.10 2.79
N LEU A 13 5.11 -1.14 2.60
CA LEU A 13 3.68 -1.35 2.84
C LEU A 13 3.00 -1.74 1.53
N ILE A 14 2.31 -2.87 1.51
CA ILE A 14 1.38 -3.23 0.44
C ILE A 14 -0.02 -2.79 0.88
N ASP A 15 -0.69 -2.01 0.05
CA ASP A 15 -2.01 -1.42 0.35
C ASP A 15 -3.04 -1.83 -0.71
N PHE A 16 -4.03 -2.62 -0.32
CA PHE A 16 -5.14 -3.01 -1.17
C PHE A 16 -6.30 -2.05 -0.98
N TRP A 17 -6.68 -1.35 -2.06
CA TRP A 17 -7.66 -0.27 -2.01
C TRP A 17 -8.49 -0.18 -3.29
N ALA A 18 -9.45 0.73 -3.34
CA ALA A 18 -10.15 1.09 -4.57
C ALA A 18 -10.70 2.53 -4.50
N SER A 19 -10.93 3.16 -5.66
CA SER A 19 -11.44 4.53 -5.73
C SER A 19 -12.83 4.70 -5.11
N TRP A 20 -13.64 3.65 -5.15
CA TRP A 20 -14.99 3.54 -4.59
C TRP A 20 -15.03 3.14 -3.11
N CYS A 21 -13.89 2.72 -2.54
CA CYS A 21 -13.78 2.32 -1.14
C CYS A 21 -13.63 3.55 -0.23
N GLN A 22 -14.74 4.06 0.31
CA GLN A 22 -14.74 5.25 1.17
C GLN A 22 -13.77 5.15 2.37
N PRO A 23 -13.70 4.03 3.12
CA PRO A 23 -12.73 3.90 4.22
C PRO A 23 -11.28 4.00 3.75
N CYS A 24 -10.95 3.45 2.57
CA CYS A 24 -9.63 3.56 1.96
C CYS A 24 -9.28 5.04 1.70
N ARG A 25 -10.21 5.81 1.11
CA ARG A 25 -10.03 7.24 0.84
C ARG A 25 -9.80 8.06 2.11
N VAL A 26 -10.41 7.67 3.23
CA VAL A 26 -10.21 8.29 4.55
C VAL A 26 -8.83 7.96 5.14
N ALA A 27 -8.28 6.77 4.85
CA ALA A 27 -6.95 6.36 5.29
C ALA A 27 -5.81 6.98 4.46
N ASN A 28 -6.05 7.25 3.17
CA ASN A 28 -5.04 7.75 2.23
C ASN A 28 -4.23 8.96 2.72
N PRO A 29 -4.82 10.03 3.31
CA PRO A 29 -4.05 11.15 3.86
C PRO A 29 -3.02 10.73 4.92
N LYS A 30 -3.33 9.71 5.73
CA LYS A 30 -2.41 9.17 6.73
C LYS A 30 -1.27 8.39 6.09
N LEU A 31 -1.54 7.64 5.02
CA LEU A 31 -0.51 6.95 4.24
C LEU A 31 0.43 7.95 3.54
N VAL A 32 -0.12 9.03 2.98
CA VAL A 32 0.67 10.14 2.40
C VAL A 32 1.60 10.76 3.44
N ALA A 33 1.12 10.98 4.67
CA ALA A 33 1.95 11.50 5.76
C ALA A 33 3.11 10.54 6.09
N LEU A 34 2.83 9.23 6.23
CA LEU A 34 3.86 8.22 6.49
C LEU A 34 4.89 8.14 5.35
N TYR A 35 4.42 8.15 4.10
CA TYR A 35 5.29 8.13 2.94
C TYR A 35 6.24 9.33 2.95
N ASN A 36 5.71 10.54 3.11
CA ASN A 36 6.54 11.75 3.14
C ASN A 36 7.55 11.75 4.31
N GLU A 37 7.18 11.19 5.47
CA GLU A 37 8.04 11.15 6.65
C GLU A 37 9.18 10.11 6.54
N PHE A 38 8.92 8.96 5.92
CA PHE A 38 9.84 7.82 5.96
C PHE A 38 10.40 7.39 4.59
N HIS A 39 9.87 7.88 3.46
CA HIS A 39 10.28 7.41 2.14
C HIS A 39 11.78 7.57 1.89
N GLY A 40 12.32 8.76 2.18
CA GLY A 40 13.76 9.04 2.07
C GLY A 40 14.64 8.23 3.02
N LYS A 41 14.06 7.52 4.00
CA LYS A 41 14.76 6.65 4.95
C LYS A 41 14.73 5.18 4.55
N GLY A 42 14.05 4.83 3.45
CA GLY A 42 13.94 3.48 2.93
C GLY A 42 12.56 2.84 3.10
N PHE A 43 11.54 3.61 3.49
CA PHE A 43 10.15 3.16 3.44
C PHE A 43 9.59 3.26 2.02
N ASN A 44 8.82 2.27 1.60
CA ASN A 44 8.08 2.33 0.34
C ASN A 44 6.62 1.92 0.57
N ILE A 45 5.73 2.38 -0.32
CA ILE A 45 4.35 1.91 -0.39
C ILE A 45 4.10 1.44 -1.82
N ILE A 46 3.45 0.30 -1.96
CA ILE A 46 2.92 -0.20 -3.23
C ILE A 46 1.45 -0.44 -3.02
N SER A 47 0.61 0.28 -3.74
CA SER A 47 -0.84 0.07 -3.65
C SER A 47 -1.34 -0.74 -4.85
N VAL A 48 -2.19 -1.72 -4.56
CA VAL A 48 -2.91 -2.53 -5.54
C VAL A 48 -4.36 -2.07 -5.53
N SER A 49 -4.81 -1.47 -6.63
CA SER A 49 -6.19 -1.03 -6.79
C SER A 49 -7.07 -2.16 -7.35
N LEU A 50 -8.21 -2.35 -6.69
CA LEU A 50 -9.31 -3.25 -7.08
C LEU A 50 -10.43 -2.47 -7.79
N ASP A 51 -10.09 -1.39 -8.51
CA ASP A 51 -11.03 -0.74 -9.41
C ASP A 51 -11.32 -1.61 -10.64
N THR A 52 -12.41 -1.32 -11.35
CA THR A 52 -12.70 -1.82 -12.71
C THR A 52 -12.62 -0.72 -13.77
N ASP A 53 -12.56 0.55 -13.33
CA ASP A 53 -12.50 1.73 -14.19
C ASP A 53 -11.17 2.48 -13.99
N ALA A 54 -10.31 2.43 -15.01
CA ALA A 54 -9.00 3.07 -14.99
C ALA A 54 -9.06 4.59 -14.79
N SER A 55 -10.13 5.25 -15.28
CA SER A 55 -10.28 6.70 -15.19
C SER A 55 -10.64 7.09 -13.75
N LYS A 56 -11.55 6.35 -13.11
CA LYS A 56 -11.89 6.57 -11.69
C LYS A 56 -10.68 6.34 -10.79
N TRP A 57 -9.94 5.26 -11.03
CA TRP A 57 -8.71 4.95 -10.31
C TRP A 57 -7.67 6.08 -10.43
N LYS A 58 -7.32 6.48 -11.66
CA LYS A 58 -6.35 7.57 -11.89
C LYS A 58 -6.81 8.91 -11.30
N ASN A 59 -8.10 9.22 -11.40
CA ASN A 59 -8.66 10.43 -10.80
C ASN A 59 -8.56 10.40 -9.26
N ALA A 60 -8.78 9.24 -8.64
CA ALA A 60 -8.62 9.08 -7.20
C ALA A 60 -7.16 9.23 -6.76
N ILE A 61 -6.21 8.62 -7.49
CA ILE A 61 -4.76 8.79 -7.26
C ILE A 61 -4.39 10.28 -7.23
N THR A 62 -4.81 11.03 -8.25
CA THR A 62 -4.51 12.47 -8.35
C THR A 62 -5.15 13.26 -7.22
N LYS A 63 -6.43 12.99 -6.89
CA LYS A 63 -7.16 13.70 -5.84
C LYS A 63 -6.56 13.46 -4.46
N ASP A 64 -6.12 12.23 -4.18
CA ASP A 64 -5.58 11.86 -2.88
C ASP A 64 -4.08 12.05 -2.78
N LYS A 65 -3.43 12.47 -3.88
CA LYS A 65 -1.98 12.73 -3.96
C LYS A 65 -1.16 11.48 -3.63
N LEU A 66 -1.56 10.33 -4.15
CA LEU A 66 -0.82 9.07 -3.98
C LEU A 66 0.36 9.06 -4.95
N THR A 67 1.55 9.40 -4.45
CA THR A 67 2.75 9.62 -5.28
C THR A 67 3.64 8.39 -5.43
N TRP A 68 3.34 7.32 -4.70
CA TRP A 68 4.07 6.06 -4.77
C TRP A 68 3.54 5.16 -5.89
N THR A 69 4.13 3.97 -6.03
CA THR A 69 3.77 3.01 -7.07
C THR A 69 2.33 2.51 -6.90
N GLN A 70 1.54 2.68 -7.95
CA GLN A 70 0.15 2.25 -8.03
C GLN A 70 0.03 1.21 -9.15
N VAL A 71 -0.55 0.04 -8.84
CA VAL A 71 -0.81 -1.02 -9.83
C VAL A 71 -2.28 -1.45 -9.76
N SER A 72 -2.82 -1.94 -10.88
CA SER A 72 -4.17 -2.51 -10.93
C SER A 72 -4.28 -3.39 -12.17
N ASN A 73 -4.94 -4.53 -12.05
CA ASN A 73 -5.37 -5.32 -13.22
C ASN A 73 -6.81 -4.98 -13.68
N LEU A 74 -7.46 -4.02 -13.01
CA LEU A 74 -8.84 -3.59 -13.26
C LEU A 74 -9.89 -4.72 -13.13
N LYS A 75 -9.69 -5.61 -12.15
CA LYS A 75 -10.44 -6.86 -11.98
C LYS A 75 -11.18 -6.98 -10.65
N GLU A 76 -11.29 -5.90 -9.89
CA GLU A 76 -11.92 -5.97 -8.56
C GLU A 76 -11.31 -7.09 -7.70
N MET A 77 -12.13 -7.91 -7.04
CA MET A 77 -11.67 -9.01 -6.19
C MET A 77 -11.05 -10.18 -6.98
N GLU A 78 -11.22 -10.21 -8.31
CA GLU A 78 -10.57 -11.20 -9.19
C GLU A 78 -9.16 -10.78 -9.63
N ASP A 79 -8.64 -9.68 -9.08
CA ASP A 79 -7.24 -9.29 -9.32
C ASP A 79 -6.29 -10.42 -8.87
N PRO A 80 -5.40 -10.90 -9.75
CA PRO A 80 -4.53 -12.05 -9.43
C PRO A 80 -3.62 -11.80 -8.23
N ILE A 81 -3.24 -10.53 -7.96
CA ILE A 81 -2.45 -10.17 -6.79
C ILE A 81 -3.34 -10.23 -5.54
N ALA A 82 -4.56 -9.71 -5.61
CA ALA A 82 -5.52 -9.77 -4.50
C ALA A 82 -5.85 -11.23 -4.12
N VAL A 83 -6.09 -12.09 -5.12
CA VAL A 83 -6.32 -13.53 -4.91
C VAL A 83 -5.10 -14.19 -4.28
N GLN A 84 -3.88 -13.89 -4.75
CA GLN A 84 -2.65 -14.46 -4.19
C GLN A 84 -2.42 -14.06 -2.73
N TYR A 85 -2.81 -12.84 -2.35
CA TYR A 85 -2.73 -12.34 -0.98
C TYR A 85 -3.94 -12.73 -0.10
N GLY A 86 -4.93 -13.43 -0.66
CA GLY A 86 -6.13 -13.84 0.06
C GLY A 86 -7.02 -12.67 0.49
N ILE A 87 -7.12 -11.63 -0.34
CA ILE A 87 -7.89 -10.43 0.00
C ILE A 87 -9.38 -10.71 -0.15
N GLU A 88 -10.11 -10.59 0.96
CA GLU A 88 -11.57 -10.73 1.01
C GLU A 88 -12.29 -9.39 1.23
N LEU A 89 -11.57 -8.38 1.75
CA LEU A 89 -12.10 -7.05 2.01
C LEU A 89 -11.03 -5.97 1.83
N ILE A 90 -11.48 -4.73 1.60
CA ILE A 90 -10.61 -3.55 1.57
C ILE A 90 -11.16 -2.46 2.50
N PRO A 91 -10.29 -1.62 3.10
CA PRO A 91 -8.82 -1.63 2.96
C PRO A 91 -8.19 -2.82 3.68
N THR A 92 -7.14 -3.38 3.07
CA THR A 92 -6.24 -4.35 3.72
C THR A 92 -4.81 -3.95 3.45
N THR A 93 -3.95 -3.98 4.48
CA THR A 93 -2.55 -3.58 4.38
C THR A 93 -1.60 -4.65 4.92
N PHE A 94 -0.46 -4.84 4.26
CA PHE A 94 0.62 -5.72 4.71
C PHE A 94 1.92 -4.94 4.85
N LEU A 95 2.52 -4.98 6.03
CA LEU A 95 3.85 -4.42 6.25
C LEU A 95 4.90 -5.52 6.02
N LEU A 96 5.82 -5.27 5.10
CA LEU A 96 6.92 -6.15 4.74
C LEU A 96 8.25 -5.60 5.27
N ASP A 97 9.11 -6.49 5.74
CA ASP A 97 10.53 -6.17 5.98
C ASP A 97 11.36 -6.17 4.68
N SER A 98 12.66 -5.89 4.79
CA SER A 98 13.59 -5.83 3.65
C SER A 98 13.77 -7.16 2.91
N SER A 99 13.41 -8.29 3.56
CA SER A 99 13.43 -9.62 2.96
C SER A 99 12.10 -10.00 2.29
N GLY A 100 11.09 -9.11 2.36
CA GLY A 100 9.75 -9.36 1.83
C GLY A 100 8.89 -10.23 2.74
N ARG A 101 9.23 -10.39 4.03
CA ARG A 101 8.39 -11.13 4.99
C ARG A 101 7.33 -10.22 5.56
N ILE A 102 6.12 -10.74 5.70
CA ILE A 102 5.02 -10.05 6.38
C ILE A 102 5.33 -9.96 7.86
N VAL A 103 5.49 -8.73 8.34
CA VAL A 103 5.74 -8.39 9.74
C VAL A 103 4.55 -7.65 10.37
N GLY A 104 3.49 -7.37 9.61
CA GLY A 104 2.24 -6.83 10.14
C GLY A 104 1.12 -6.85 9.11
N ILE A 105 -0.10 -6.94 9.59
CA ILE A 105 -1.33 -6.94 8.78
C ILE A 105 -2.31 -5.99 9.47
N ASP A 106 -2.93 -5.10 8.70
CA ASP A 106 -3.98 -4.15 9.17
C ASP A 106 -3.63 -3.41 10.46
N LEU A 107 -2.37 -2.99 10.55
CA LEU A 107 -1.88 -2.28 11.72
C LEU A 107 -2.59 -0.93 11.86
N PRO A 108 -3.09 -0.58 13.06
CA PRO A 108 -3.54 0.77 13.35
C PRO A 108 -2.43 1.79 13.06
N HIS A 109 -2.81 3.02 12.68
CA HIS A 109 -1.85 4.02 12.21
C HIS A 109 -0.64 4.25 13.13
N GLU A 110 -0.87 4.40 14.44
CA GLU A 110 0.20 4.62 15.41
C GLU A 110 1.12 3.41 15.55
N GLU A 111 0.56 2.19 15.53
CA GLU A 111 1.33 0.95 15.58
C GLU A 111 2.13 0.74 14.30
N MET A 112 1.52 1.00 13.14
CA MET A 112 2.18 0.96 11.84
C MET A 112 3.37 1.92 11.82
N LYS A 113 3.17 3.17 12.27
CA LYS A 113 4.22 4.18 12.35
C LYS A 113 5.37 3.74 13.26
N ALA A 114 5.05 3.26 14.45
CA ALA A 114 6.05 2.77 15.40
C ALA A 114 6.86 1.61 14.82
N LYS A 115 6.20 0.67 14.13
CA LYS A 115 6.83 -0.50 13.53
C LYS A 115 7.70 -0.15 12.33
N ILE A 116 7.24 0.76 11.46
CA ILE A 116 8.07 1.31 10.36
C ILE A 116 9.33 1.93 10.93
N LYS A 117 9.20 2.80 11.94
CA LYS A 117 10.36 3.45 12.57
C LYS A 117 11.34 2.43 13.13
N ALA A 118 10.84 1.45 13.91
CA ALA A 118 11.68 0.41 14.49
C ALA A 118 12.44 -0.38 13.41
N LEU A 119 11.76 -0.80 12.35
CA LEU A 119 12.38 -1.59 11.27
C LEU A 119 13.41 -0.79 10.46
N LEU A 120 13.23 0.52 10.31
CA LEU A 120 14.19 1.38 9.62
C LEU A 120 15.45 1.69 10.47
N GLU A 121 15.34 1.61 11.79
CA GLU A 121 16.44 1.83 12.75
C GLU A 121 17.26 0.56 13.02
N LEU A 122 16.76 -0.62 12.63
CA LEU A 122 17.52 -1.86 12.68
C LEU A 122 18.71 -1.77 11.71
N LYS A 123 19.93 -1.89 12.28
CA LYS A 123 21.20 -1.91 11.55
C LYS A 123 21.42 -3.23 10.83
#